data_AF-A0A955A3X1-F1
#
_entry.id   AF-A0A955A3X1-F1
#
_cell.length_a   1.000
_cell.length_b   1.000
_cell.length_c   1.000
_cell.angle_alpha   90.00
_cell.angle_beta   90.00
_cell.angle_gamma   90.00
#
_symmetry.space_group_name_H-M   'P 1'
#
loop_
_entity.id
_entity.type
_entity.pdbx_description
1 polymer ?
#
loop_
_entity_poly.entity_id
_entity_poly.type
_entity_poly.pdbx_seq_one_letter_code
_entity_poly.pdbx_strand_id
1 'polypeptide(L)'
;MITDNKLSQARRQRMGAVAGILLMALVALPAGADEIELLTGARVQGTVKEIRAPKREFDFELKIGARTVVRTYPFDKVHAVTMNGKRFEVTPKAPAKGGSSDNSDPAGAQAAGEVRRSEAEVRQLISEAGSPPNWFDDVDLDYPKTLDLSWPIKPPVEGWRNQVNVGQYIWDIIHPNTSRWRPGIKLVHHCMTLHANEPELLQRDIRTVGRMYFELLQDYPRAAFWLEKGKVAADTPAGVTLAECYWRLGSRTMALKMLKRPALHQTAIKLLGDMGETDQALAMAKSLARNPQFAGEANMLAADALRRAGRNDEAIRYYGLVVQNGNFRNKEYENRFKSRARESIEALQLSDRAQVSKVADGSYQGSGAGYSGAVNVSITVKDHKLTEVKVTGHQEKQFYSAIDDTTGQILRKQSVQGIDATSRATITSQAIVNATAKALSSGAK
;
A
#
# COMPACT_ATOMS: atom_id res chain seq x y z
N MET A 1 15.78 -33.50 -9.46
CA MET A 1 15.28 -34.26 -10.61
C MET A 1 14.06 -35.04 -10.17
N ILE A 2 13.02 -35.10 -11.03
CA ILE A 2 11.65 -35.62 -10.82
C ILE A 2 10.74 -34.61 -10.07
N THR A 3 9.73 -33.94 -10.65
CA THR A 3 9.09 -34.04 -12.00
C THR A 3 8.30 -32.78 -12.36
N ASP A 4 8.65 -32.18 -13.50
CA ASP A 4 7.93 -31.15 -14.28
C ASP A 4 6.71 -31.71 -15.08
N ASN A 5 6.21 -32.92 -14.73
CA ASN A 5 5.48 -33.74 -15.71
C ASN A 5 4.02 -34.09 -15.34
N LYS A 6 3.33 -33.30 -14.49
CA LYS A 6 1.95 -33.62 -14.05
C LYS A 6 0.84 -32.72 -14.59
N LEU A 7 1.16 -31.62 -15.26
CA LEU A 7 0.16 -30.67 -15.79
C LEU A 7 -0.16 -30.84 -17.28
N SER A 8 0.66 -31.58 -18.04
CA SER A 8 0.56 -31.66 -19.51
C SER A 8 -0.36 -32.77 -20.07
N GLN A 9 -0.87 -33.69 -19.24
CA GLN A 9 -1.55 -34.90 -19.73
C GLN A 9 -3.08 -34.97 -19.60
N ALA A 10 -3.77 -33.91 -19.15
CA ALA A 10 -5.21 -33.99 -18.88
C ALA A 10 -6.07 -33.19 -19.88
N ARG A 11 -6.29 -33.69 -21.10
CA ARG A 11 -7.39 -33.19 -21.98
C ARG A 11 -7.70 -34.14 -23.16
N ARG A 12 -8.69 -35.04 -22.99
CA ARG A 12 -9.51 -35.60 -24.10
C ARG A 12 -10.93 -35.94 -23.62
N GLN A 13 -11.92 -35.66 -24.50
CA GLN A 13 -13.37 -35.99 -24.52
C GLN A 13 -14.32 -34.97 -23.83
N ARG A 14 -15.09 -34.14 -24.58
CA ARG A 14 -16.45 -34.29 -25.21
C ARG A 14 -17.60 -34.50 -24.19
N MET A 15 -18.87 -34.11 -24.36
CA MET A 15 -19.68 -33.06 -25.06
C MET A 15 -21.18 -33.39 -24.74
N GLY A 16 -22.08 -32.40 -24.54
CA GLY A 16 -23.57 -32.57 -24.46
C GLY A 16 -24.14 -32.75 -23.03
N ALA A 17 -25.35 -32.32 -22.63
CA ALA A 17 -26.46 -31.55 -23.21
C ALA A 17 -27.31 -30.92 -22.05
N VAL A 18 -28.41 -30.23 -22.41
CA VAL A 18 -29.21 -29.22 -21.69
C VAL A 18 -30.29 -29.79 -20.75
N ALA A 19 -30.59 -29.11 -19.62
CA ALA A 19 -31.95 -28.75 -19.12
C ALA A 19 -31.88 -28.12 -17.70
N GLY A 20 -32.65 -27.06 -17.46
CA GLY A 20 -32.59 -26.24 -16.23
C GLY A 20 -33.54 -26.63 -15.09
N ILE A 21 -33.43 -25.91 -13.97
CA ILE A 21 -34.49 -25.49 -13.02
C ILE A 21 -33.81 -24.63 -11.92
N LEU A 22 -34.49 -23.56 -11.52
CA LEU A 22 -34.12 -22.61 -10.48
C LEU A 22 -34.44 -23.22 -9.10
N LEU A 23 -33.46 -23.39 -8.21
CA LEU A 23 -33.70 -23.64 -6.78
C LEU A 23 -32.53 -23.10 -5.94
N MET A 24 -32.82 -22.21 -4.98
CA MET A 24 -31.87 -21.85 -3.92
C MET A 24 -31.70 -23.06 -2.99
N ALA A 25 -30.53 -23.70 -3.04
CA ALA A 25 -30.07 -24.70 -2.08
C ALA A 25 -28.54 -24.63 -2.01
N LEU A 26 -27.95 -25.00 -0.87
CA LEU A 26 -26.50 -25.15 -0.69
C LEU A 26 -25.87 -25.80 -1.94
N VAL A 27 -24.99 -25.08 -2.64
CA VAL A 27 -24.35 -25.61 -3.84
C VAL A 27 -23.30 -26.64 -3.43
N ALA A 28 -23.69 -27.90 -3.46
CA ALA A 28 -22.79 -28.98 -3.82
C ALA A 28 -22.20 -28.68 -5.21
N LEU A 29 -20.88 -28.78 -5.34
CA LEU A 29 -20.14 -28.47 -6.56
C LEU A 29 -20.72 -29.24 -7.76
N PRO A 30 -21.01 -28.58 -8.91
CA PRO A 30 -21.28 -29.31 -10.14
C PRO A 30 -20.04 -30.11 -10.51
N ALA A 31 -20.20 -31.41 -10.71
CA ALA A 31 -19.14 -32.29 -11.17
C ALA A 31 -18.67 -31.84 -12.57
N GLY A 32 -17.48 -31.24 -12.64
CA GLY A 32 -16.81 -30.90 -13.90
C GLY A 32 -16.27 -29.48 -14.06
N ALA A 33 -16.51 -28.57 -13.09
CA ALA A 33 -15.85 -27.26 -13.10
C ALA A 33 -14.45 -27.36 -12.47
N ASP A 34 -13.46 -26.75 -13.11
CA ASP A 34 -12.14 -26.58 -12.50
C ASP A 34 -12.24 -25.51 -11.41
N GLU A 35 -11.38 -25.61 -10.40
CA GLU A 35 -11.28 -24.64 -9.31
C GLU A 35 -9.83 -24.21 -9.15
N ILE A 36 -9.60 -22.92 -8.95
CA ILE A 36 -8.31 -22.41 -8.49
C ILE A 36 -8.45 -21.93 -7.05
N GLU A 37 -7.50 -22.31 -6.20
CA GLU A 37 -7.33 -21.80 -4.86
C GLU A 37 -6.12 -20.87 -4.86
N LEU A 38 -6.35 -19.58 -4.64
CA LEU A 38 -5.29 -18.59 -4.54
C LEU A 38 -4.52 -18.75 -3.23
N LEU A 39 -3.31 -18.20 -3.17
CA LEU A 39 -2.51 -18.20 -1.93
C LEU A 39 -3.22 -17.48 -0.77
N THR A 40 -4.14 -16.56 -1.07
CA THR A 40 -5.02 -15.89 -0.08
C THR A 40 -6.09 -16.81 0.50
N GLY A 41 -6.26 -18.03 -0.03
CA GLY A 41 -7.35 -18.94 0.30
C GLY A 41 -8.65 -18.69 -0.46
N ALA A 42 -8.74 -17.61 -1.24
CA ALA A 42 -9.87 -17.38 -2.13
C ALA A 42 -9.95 -18.50 -3.19
N ARG A 43 -11.16 -19.03 -3.40
CA ARG A 43 -11.42 -20.07 -4.39
C ARG A 43 -12.25 -19.50 -5.52
N VAL A 44 -11.89 -19.86 -6.75
CA VAL A 44 -12.56 -19.37 -7.96
C VAL A 44 -12.85 -20.55 -8.87
N GLN A 45 -14.11 -20.69 -9.28
CA GLN A 45 -14.55 -21.74 -10.20
C GLN A 45 -14.50 -21.25 -11.64
N GLY A 46 -14.16 -22.15 -12.56
CA GLY A 46 -13.98 -21.83 -13.97
C GLY A 46 -13.46 -23.01 -14.77
N THR A 47 -12.67 -22.71 -15.80
CA THR A 47 -12.07 -23.75 -16.66
C THR A 47 -10.63 -23.36 -16.99
N VAL A 48 -9.67 -24.22 -16.71
CA VAL A 48 -8.28 -24.03 -17.11
C VAL A 48 -8.17 -24.24 -18.62
N LYS A 49 -7.62 -23.24 -19.35
CA LYS A 49 -7.59 -23.22 -20.83
C LYS A 49 -6.25 -23.66 -21.40
N GLU A 50 -5.17 -22.98 -21.04
CA GLU A 50 -3.82 -23.22 -21.51
C GLU A 50 -2.86 -23.12 -20.33
N ILE A 51 -1.94 -24.06 -20.19
CA ILE A 51 -0.89 -24.02 -19.15
C ILE A 51 0.44 -23.80 -19.85
N ARG A 52 1.11 -22.69 -19.53
CA ARG A 52 2.40 -22.31 -20.07
C ARG A 52 3.47 -22.55 -19.00
N ALA A 53 3.83 -23.82 -18.79
CA ALA A 53 4.75 -24.24 -17.74
C ALA A 53 6.12 -23.52 -17.73
N PRO A 54 6.79 -23.27 -18.88
CA PRO A 54 8.06 -22.53 -18.88
C PRO A 54 7.95 -21.10 -18.36
N LYS A 55 6.77 -20.48 -18.52
CA LYS A 55 6.45 -19.14 -18.03
C LYS A 55 5.77 -19.16 -16.64
N ARG A 56 5.55 -20.35 -16.08
CA ARG A 56 4.89 -20.59 -14.79
C ARG A 56 3.54 -19.86 -14.69
N GLU A 57 2.70 -19.98 -15.71
CA GLU A 57 1.37 -19.37 -15.75
C GLU A 57 0.35 -20.25 -16.47
N PHE A 58 -0.94 -19.97 -16.29
CA PHE A 58 -2.03 -20.60 -17.03
C PHE A 58 -3.21 -19.65 -17.24
N ASP A 59 -3.98 -19.87 -18.29
CA ASP A 59 -5.22 -19.14 -18.53
C ASP A 59 -6.41 -19.84 -17.87
N PHE A 60 -7.26 -19.07 -17.22
CA PHE A 60 -8.45 -19.52 -16.53
C PHE A 60 -9.66 -18.74 -17.02
N GLU A 61 -10.63 -19.47 -17.55
CA GLU A 61 -11.88 -18.94 -18.07
C GLU A 61 -12.94 -18.88 -16.97
N LEU A 62 -13.50 -17.69 -16.75
CA LEU A 62 -14.46 -17.36 -15.72
C LEU A 62 -15.79 -16.98 -16.38
N LYS A 63 -16.90 -17.50 -15.87
CA LYS A 63 -18.23 -17.00 -16.21
C LYS A 63 -18.68 -15.98 -15.16
N ILE A 64 -18.84 -14.73 -15.57
CA ILE A 64 -19.33 -13.64 -14.72
C ILE A 64 -20.64 -13.14 -15.34
N GLY A 65 -21.77 -13.58 -14.79
CA GLY A 65 -23.09 -13.35 -15.40
C GLY A 65 -23.18 -14.01 -16.78
N ALA A 66 -23.57 -13.24 -17.80
CA ALA A 66 -23.65 -13.70 -19.19
C ALA A 66 -22.31 -13.61 -19.97
N ARG A 67 -21.23 -13.10 -19.35
CA ARG A 67 -19.95 -12.86 -20.03
C ARG A 67 -18.90 -13.89 -19.61
N THR A 68 -18.13 -14.34 -20.58
CA THR A 68 -16.96 -15.20 -20.38
C THR A 68 -15.69 -14.33 -20.41
N VAL A 69 -14.87 -14.43 -19.38
CA VAL A 69 -13.60 -13.69 -19.26
C VAL A 69 -12.47 -14.68 -19.05
N VAL A 70 -11.44 -14.61 -19.89
CA VAL A 70 -10.20 -15.39 -19.71
C VAL A 70 -9.18 -14.52 -18.99
N ARG A 71 -8.58 -15.03 -17.92
CA ARG A 71 -7.50 -14.37 -17.17
C ARG A 71 -6.28 -15.27 -17.07
N THR A 72 -5.10 -14.68 -17.22
CA THR A 72 -3.84 -15.38 -16.98
C THR A 72 -3.47 -15.31 -15.50
N TYR A 73 -3.22 -16.47 -14.91
CA TYR A 73 -2.79 -16.64 -13.53
C TYR A 73 -1.36 -17.15 -13.49
N PRO A 74 -0.43 -16.39 -12.89
CA PRO A 74 0.91 -16.91 -12.61
C PRO A 74 0.86 -17.88 -11.42
N PHE A 75 1.69 -18.93 -11.46
CA PHE A 75 1.73 -20.03 -10.49
C PHE A 75 2.02 -19.54 -9.08
N ASP A 76 2.83 -18.49 -8.94
CA ASP A 76 3.21 -17.88 -7.67
C ASP A 76 2.06 -17.13 -6.95
N LYS A 77 0.88 -17.05 -7.56
CA LYS A 77 -0.35 -16.51 -6.93
C LYS A 77 -1.37 -17.60 -6.62
N VAL A 78 -1.14 -18.82 -7.07
CA VAL A 78 -2.08 -19.94 -6.98
C VAL A 78 -1.52 -21.02 -6.06
N HIS A 79 -2.24 -21.29 -4.98
CA HIS A 79 -1.90 -22.37 -4.06
C HIS A 79 -2.14 -23.74 -4.72
N ALA A 80 -3.36 -23.96 -5.20
CA ALA A 80 -3.76 -25.23 -5.78
C ALA A 80 -4.72 -25.02 -6.95
N VAL A 81 -4.69 -25.95 -7.90
CA VAL A 81 -5.63 -26.01 -9.01
C VAL A 81 -6.28 -27.39 -8.98
N THR A 82 -7.61 -27.42 -8.91
CA THR A 82 -8.40 -28.64 -9.04
C THR A 82 -8.90 -28.73 -10.47
N MET A 83 -8.42 -29.71 -11.21
CA MET A 83 -8.81 -29.96 -12.61
C MET A 83 -9.32 -31.39 -12.75
N ASN A 84 -10.46 -31.59 -13.41
CA ASN A 84 -11.08 -32.92 -13.58
C ASN A 84 -11.22 -33.70 -12.25
N GLY A 85 -11.59 -33.01 -11.17
CA GLY A 85 -11.75 -33.62 -9.84
C GLY A 85 -10.44 -33.96 -9.12
N LYS A 86 -9.27 -33.68 -9.71
CA LYS A 86 -7.96 -33.90 -9.10
C LYS A 86 -7.31 -32.59 -8.71
N ARG A 87 -6.94 -32.47 -7.44
CA ARG A 87 -6.24 -31.31 -6.88
C ARG A 87 -4.73 -31.41 -7.11
N PHE A 88 -4.15 -30.37 -7.68
CA PHE A 88 -2.73 -30.19 -7.91
C PHE A 88 -2.25 -29.01 -7.08
N GLU A 89 -1.32 -29.23 -6.16
CA GLU A 89 -0.66 -28.16 -5.43
C GLU A 89 0.37 -27.50 -6.35
N VAL A 90 0.17 -26.22 -6.64
CA VAL A 90 1.00 -25.42 -7.56
C VAL A 90 2.04 -24.63 -6.80
N THR A 91 1.63 -24.02 -5.68
CA THR A 91 2.52 -23.32 -4.75
C THR A 91 2.13 -23.71 -3.32
N PRO A 92 3.04 -24.29 -2.52
CA PRO A 92 2.70 -24.72 -1.18
C PRO A 92 2.22 -23.59 -0.28
N LYS A 93 1.18 -23.87 0.52
CA LYS A 93 0.79 -22.99 1.63
C LYS A 93 1.74 -23.26 2.80
N ALA A 94 2.20 -22.22 3.48
CA ALA A 94 2.93 -22.39 4.74
C ALA A 94 2.05 -23.24 5.70
N PRO A 95 2.62 -24.26 6.37
CA PRO A 95 1.82 -25.20 7.15
C PRO A 95 1.17 -24.50 8.35
N ALA A 96 -0.15 -24.61 8.46
CA ALA A 96 -0.88 -24.23 9.66
C ALA A 96 -0.51 -25.22 10.79
N LYS A 97 0.38 -24.81 11.71
CA LYS A 97 0.61 -25.56 12.95
C LYS A 97 -0.38 -25.07 14.02
N GLY A 98 -1.15 -26.01 14.55
CA GLY A 98 -1.96 -25.82 15.75
C GLY A 98 -1.06 -25.40 16.91
N GLY A 99 -1.26 -24.18 17.40
CA GLY A 99 -0.66 -23.65 18.61
C GLY A 99 -1.68 -23.71 19.73
N SER A 100 -1.30 -24.30 20.86
CA SER A 100 -2.12 -24.33 22.06
C SER A 100 -2.48 -22.91 22.48
N SER A 101 -3.69 -22.78 22.98
CA SER A 101 -4.17 -21.56 23.62
C SER A 101 -3.36 -21.30 24.88
N ASP A 102 -2.44 -20.36 24.82
CA ASP A 102 -2.17 -19.50 25.98
C ASP A 102 -2.44 -18.06 25.55
N ASN A 103 -3.64 -17.64 25.94
CA ASN A 103 -4.23 -16.35 25.68
C ASN A 103 -3.85 -15.41 26.82
N SER A 104 -3.07 -14.38 26.52
CA SER A 104 -3.24 -13.08 27.16
C SER A 104 -2.70 -11.99 26.26
N ASP A 105 -3.51 -11.55 25.30
CA ASP A 105 -3.39 -10.22 24.70
C ASP A 105 -4.80 -9.60 24.63
N PRO A 106 -4.99 -8.34 25.08
CA PRO A 106 -6.31 -7.75 25.14
C PRO A 106 -6.79 -7.33 23.75
N ALA A 107 -8.11 -7.46 23.58
CA ALA A 107 -8.83 -7.22 22.35
C ALA A 107 -8.63 -5.81 21.78
N GLY A 108 -8.17 -5.75 20.53
CA GLY A 108 -8.39 -4.65 19.60
C GLY A 108 -8.81 -5.27 18.28
N ALA A 109 -10.03 -4.94 17.82
CA ALA A 109 -10.61 -5.50 16.60
C ALA A 109 -9.69 -5.27 15.38
N GLN A 110 -9.09 -6.33 14.86
CA GLN A 110 -8.30 -6.32 13.63
C GLN A 110 -9.08 -6.98 12.49
N ALA A 111 -9.01 -6.36 11.31
CA ALA A 111 -9.72 -6.78 10.11
C ALA A 111 -9.34 -8.21 9.70
N ALA A 112 -10.36 -9.04 9.43
CA ALA A 112 -10.19 -10.37 8.88
C ALA A 112 -9.44 -10.30 7.53
N GLY A 113 -8.19 -10.74 7.49
CA GLY A 113 -7.39 -10.80 6.25
C GLY A 113 -5.89 -10.49 6.38
N GLU A 114 -5.40 -10.02 7.53
CA GLU A 114 -3.96 -9.77 7.69
C GLU A 114 -3.15 -11.07 7.83
N VAL A 115 -2.15 -11.22 6.95
CA VAL A 115 -1.19 -12.33 7.03
C VAL A 115 -0.37 -12.16 8.29
N ARG A 116 -0.46 -13.11 9.23
CA ARG A 116 0.34 -13.14 10.45
C ARG A 116 1.56 -14.02 10.25
N ARG A 117 2.74 -13.51 10.58
CA ARG A 117 4.02 -14.23 10.48
C ARG A 117 4.78 -14.14 11.79
N SER A 118 5.46 -15.22 12.14
CA SER A 118 6.45 -15.26 13.21
C SER A 118 7.66 -14.38 12.87
N GLU A 119 8.44 -13.98 13.88
CA GLU A 119 9.69 -13.25 13.68
C GLU A 119 10.68 -14.04 12.80
N ALA A 120 10.72 -15.37 12.93
CA ALA A 120 11.59 -16.23 12.11
C ALA A 120 11.20 -16.20 10.62
N GLU A 121 9.91 -16.29 10.31
CA GLU A 121 9.42 -16.21 8.92
C GLU A 121 9.69 -14.83 8.30
N VAL A 122 9.48 -13.74 9.05
CA VAL A 122 9.81 -12.40 8.56
C VAL A 122 11.31 -12.25 8.30
N ARG A 123 12.17 -12.77 9.20
CA ARG A 123 13.62 -12.76 8.99
C ARG A 123 14.05 -13.56 7.76
N GLN A 124 13.39 -14.68 7.50
CA GLN A 124 13.64 -15.45 6.28
C GLN A 124 13.30 -14.65 5.02
N LEU A 125 12.11 -14.01 4.96
CA LEU A 125 11.72 -13.18 3.82
C LEU A 125 12.70 -12.03 3.57
N ILE A 126 13.17 -11.38 4.64
CA ILE A 126 14.15 -10.30 4.56
C ILE A 126 15.48 -10.82 4.01
N SER A 127 15.95 -11.96 4.50
CA SER A 127 17.19 -12.59 4.04
C SER A 127 17.13 -12.95 2.54
N GLU A 128 16.05 -13.59 2.10
CA GLU A 128 15.83 -13.96 0.68
C GLU A 128 15.77 -12.72 -0.24
N ALA A 129 15.27 -11.60 0.27
CA ALA A 129 15.20 -10.34 -0.47
C ALA A 129 16.55 -9.61 -0.58
N GLY A 130 17.62 -10.10 0.04
CA GLY A 130 18.95 -9.49 -0.01
C GLY A 130 19.62 -9.53 -1.38
N SER A 131 19.25 -10.49 -2.24
CA SER A 131 19.72 -10.59 -3.62
C SER A 131 19.20 -9.41 -4.47
N PRO A 132 19.77 -9.08 -5.65
CA PRO A 132 19.12 -8.17 -6.59
C PRO A 132 17.76 -8.71 -7.07
N PRO A 133 16.76 -7.85 -7.33
CA PRO A 133 15.50 -8.29 -7.94
C PRO A 133 15.72 -8.71 -9.40
N ASN A 134 14.83 -9.55 -9.94
CA ASN A 134 14.97 -10.13 -11.29
C ASN A 134 15.08 -9.10 -12.43
N TRP A 135 14.47 -7.91 -12.27
CA TRP A 135 14.54 -6.84 -13.26
C TRP A 135 15.83 -6.03 -13.20
N PHE A 136 16.67 -6.22 -12.18
CA PHE A 136 17.77 -5.29 -11.87
C PHE A 136 18.80 -5.21 -13.01
N ASP A 137 19.15 -6.35 -13.58
CA ASP A 137 20.15 -6.42 -14.65
C ASP A 137 19.58 -5.92 -15.99
N ASP A 138 18.27 -6.11 -16.22
CA ASP A 138 17.56 -5.70 -17.44
C ASP A 138 17.31 -4.18 -17.54
N VAL A 139 17.47 -3.44 -16.44
CA VAL A 139 17.21 -1.99 -16.40
C VAL A 139 18.47 -1.22 -16.72
N ASP A 140 18.44 -0.31 -17.69
CA ASP A 140 19.59 0.54 -17.96
C ASP A 140 19.88 1.52 -16.82
N LEU A 141 21.18 1.77 -16.60
CA LEU A 141 21.63 2.82 -15.70
C LEU A 141 21.51 4.18 -16.42
N ASP A 142 20.32 4.77 -16.35
CA ASP A 142 19.97 6.01 -17.06
C ASP A 142 19.87 7.21 -16.11
N TYR A 143 20.90 8.07 -16.15
CA TYR A 143 20.97 9.33 -15.41
C TYR A 143 21.73 10.41 -16.20
N PRO A 144 21.50 11.71 -15.92
CA PRO A 144 22.20 12.80 -16.58
C PRO A 144 23.70 12.78 -16.29
N LYS A 145 24.55 12.91 -17.32
CA LYS A 145 26.02 12.97 -17.15
C LYS A 145 26.51 14.16 -16.31
N THR A 146 25.65 15.16 -16.10
CA THR A 146 25.91 16.34 -15.27
C THR A 146 25.73 16.07 -13.77
N LEU A 147 25.23 14.90 -13.40
CA LEU A 147 24.97 14.55 -12.01
C LEU A 147 26.28 14.26 -11.27
N ASP A 148 26.51 14.97 -10.17
CA ASP A 148 27.63 14.75 -9.28
C ASP A 148 27.37 13.51 -8.41
N LEU A 149 27.99 12.39 -8.80
CA LEU A 149 27.82 11.10 -8.16
C LEU A 149 28.58 10.95 -6.84
N SER A 150 29.50 11.86 -6.50
CA SER A 150 30.01 11.97 -5.12
C SER A 150 28.89 12.33 -4.14
N TRP A 151 27.79 12.87 -4.69
CA TRP A 151 26.54 13.16 -4.01
C TRP A 151 26.77 13.88 -2.67
N PRO A 152 27.34 15.09 -2.68
CA PRO A 152 27.53 15.83 -1.45
C PRO A 152 26.18 16.17 -0.81
N ILE A 153 26.12 16.17 0.52
CA ILE A 153 24.90 16.50 1.29
C ILE A 153 24.47 17.94 0.96
N LYS A 154 25.43 18.86 0.93
CA LYS A 154 25.23 20.22 0.45
C LYS A 154 25.51 20.23 -1.05
N PRO A 155 24.56 20.65 -1.90
CA PRO A 155 24.80 20.79 -3.32
C PRO A 155 26.04 21.67 -3.59
N PRO A 156 26.88 21.33 -4.58
CA PRO A 156 28.12 22.06 -4.86
C PRO A 156 27.87 23.45 -5.46
N VAL A 157 26.65 23.70 -5.96
CA VAL A 157 26.20 24.98 -6.49
C VAL A 157 25.02 25.45 -5.66
N GLU A 158 25.00 26.75 -5.34
CA GLU A 158 23.88 27.37 -4.65
C GLU A 158 22.58 27.23 -5.45
N GLY A 159 21.47 26.98 -4.74
CA GLY A 159 20.15 26.80 -5.32
C GLY A 159 19.79 25.35 -5.67
N TRP A 160 18.60 25.20 -6.25
CA TRP A 160 18.02 23.90 -6.57
C TRP A 160 18.32 23.53 -8.03
N ARG A 161 19.22 22.57 -8.24
CA ARG A 161 19.68 22.08 -9.55
C ARG A 161 19.58 20.55 -9.60
N ASN A 162 18.36 20.07 -9.90
CA ASN A 162 18.04 18.64 -9.94
C ASN A 162 18.77 17.82 -11.02
N GLN A 163 19.49 18.44 -11.96
CA GLN A 163 20.35 17.73 -12.93
C GLN A 163 21.80 17.60 -12.48
N VAL A 164 22.16 18.17 -11.31
CA VAL A 164 23.53 18.22 -10.79
C VAL A 164 23.65 17.50 -9.46
N ASN A 165 22.65 17.57 -8.58
CA ASN A 165 22.68 16.86 -7.30
C ASN A 165 21.78 15.61 -7.30
N VAL A 166 22.34 14.45 -6.95
CA VAL A 166 21.60 13.17 -6.92
C VAL A 166 20.36 13.23 -6.03
N GLY A 167 20.43 13.88 -4.86
CA GLY A 167 19.29 13.99 -3.93
C GLY A 167 18.13 14.80 -4.53
N GLN A 168 18.44 15.90 -5.19
CA GLN A 168 17.46 16.72 -5.90
C GLN A 168 16.91 16.02 -7.15
N TYR A 169 17.75 15.28 -7.89
CA TYR A 169 17.33 14.44 -9.02
C TYR A 169 16.36 13.35 -8.57
N ILE A 170 16.67 12.66 -7.47
CA ILE A 170 15.77 11.67 -6.87
C ILE A 170 14.41 12.29 -6.57
N TRP A 171 14.41 13.48 -5.95
CA TRP A 171 13.19 14.16 -5.55
C TRP A 171 12.32 14.66 -6.73
N ASP A 172 12.91 15.35 -7.70
CA ASP A 172 12.16 16.01 -8.77
C ASP A 172 11.94 15.13 -10.01
N ILE A 173 12.82 14.16 -10.25
CA ILE A 173 12.80 13.37 -11.49
C ILE A 173 12.46 11.91 -11.22
N ILE A 174 13.00 11.29 -10.17
CA ILE A 174 12.73 9.86 -9.92
C ILE A 174 11.37 9.69 -9.24
N HIS A 175 11.16 10.33 -8.08
CA HIS A 175 9.95 10.15 -7.28
C HIS A 175 8.64 10.35 -8.06
N PRO A 176 8.46 11.41 -8.88
CA PRO A 176 7.19 11.62 -9.56
C PRO A 176 6.98 10.73 -10.80
N ASN A 177 8.00 10.00 -11.26
CA ASN A 177 7.94 9.28 -12.53
C ASN A 177 8.11 7.76 -12.32
N THR A 178 7.02 7.00 -12.43
CA THR A 178 7.02 5.54 -12.23
C THR A 178 8.02 4.80 -13.13
N SER A 179 8.18 5.26 -14.38
CA SER A 179 9.18 4.73 -15.32
C SER A 179 10.63 4.94 -14.86
N ARG A 180 10.88 5.93 -13.98
CA ARG A 180 12.19 6.26 -13.42
C ARG A 180 12.49 5.55 -12.10
N TRP A 181 11.53 4.85 -11.49
CA TRP A 181 11.73 4.22 -10.18
C TRP A 181 12.83 3.15 -10.21
N ARG A 182 12.76 2.20 -11.15
CA ARG A 182 13.79 1.15 -11.29
C ARG A 182 15.15 1.71 -11.70
N PRO A 183 15.28 2.57 -12.74
CA PRO A 183 16.54 3.23 -13.06
C PRO A 183 17.11 4.04 -11.89
N GLY A 184 16.25 4.74 -11.15
CA GLY A 184 16.66 5.52 -9.98
C GLY A 184 17.18 4.67 -8.83
N ILE A 185 16.57 3.51 -8.56
CA ILE A 185 17.12 2.55 -7.59
C ILE A 185 18.47 2.03 -8.07
N LYS A 186 18.61 1.68 -9.37
CA LYS A 186 19.88 1.24 -9.95
C LYS A 186 20.97 2.32 -9.86
N LEU A 187 20.62 3.60 -10.03
CA LEU A 187 21.52 4.74 -9.80
C LEU A 187 22.06 4.77 -8.38
N VAL A 188 21.22 4.60 -7.35
CA VAL A 188 21.71 4.62 -5.96
C VAL A 188 22.59 3.40 -5.65
N HIS A 189 22.27 2.23 -6.20
CA HIS A 189 23.17 1.07 -6.15
C HIS A 189 24.52 1.33 -6.83
N HIS A 190 24.52 2.09 -7.93
CA HIS A 190 25.75 2.53 -8.57
C HIS A 190 26.55 3.47 -7.66
N CYS A 191 25.90 4.45 -7.01
CA CYS A 191 26.54 5.31 -6.01
C CYS A 191 27.16 4.50 -4.85
N MET A 192 26.48 3.46 -4.35
CA MET A 192 27.05 2.57 -3.33
C MET A 192 28.35 1.89 -3.79
N THR A 193 28.46 1.58 -5.09
CA THR A 193 29.69 0.99 -5.64
C THR A 193 30.81 2.01 -5.66
N LEU A 194 30.52 3.27 -6.03
CA LEU A 194 31.48 4.36 -6.04
C LEU A 194 31.96 4.72 -4.62
N HIS A 195 31.04 4.73 -3.66
CA HIS A 195 31.31 5.07 -2.26
C HIS A 195 31.77 3.87 -1.40
N ALA A 196 32.18 2.75 -2.00
CA ALA A 196 32.52 1.53 -1.26
C ALA A 196 33.59 1.73 -0.17
N ASN A 197 34.50 2.70 -0.39
CA ASN A 197 35.58 3.04 0.53
C ASN A 197 35.28 4.29 1.39
N GLU A 198 34.05 4.80 1.36
CA GLU A 198 33.60 6.00 2.07
C GLU A 198 32.46 5.64 3.03
N PRO A 199 32.74 5.18 4.26
CA PRO A 199 31.74 4.52 5.11
C PRO A 199 30.49 5.36 5.39
N GLU A 200 30.63 6.67 5.55
CA GLU A 200 29.50 7.56 5.82
C GLU A 200 28.59 7.72 4.59
N LEU A 201 29.18 7.89 3.40
CA LEU A 201 28.43 7.98 2.14
C LEU A 201 27.77 6.64 1.81
N LEU A 202 28.51 5.54 1.92
CA LEU A 202 27.97 4.19 1.72
C LEU A 202 26.77 3.91 2.64
N GLN A 203 26.87 4.29 3.91
CA GLN A 203 25.76 4.10 4.86
C GLN A 203 24.54 4.97 4.49
N ARG A 204 24.74 6.18 4.00
CA ARG A 204 23.64 7.02 3.51
C ARG A 204 22.99 6.42 2.27
N ASP A 205 23.78 5.88 1.36
CA ASP A 205 23.29 5.28 0.12
C ASP A 205 22.49 4.00 0.41
N ILE A 206 23.00 3.12 1.28
CA ILE A 206 22.29 1.92 1.78
C ILE A 206 20.92 2.30 2.35
N ARG A 207 20.88 3.31 3.23
CA ARG A 207 19.62 3.78 3.83
C ARG A 207 18.68 4.37 2.78
N THR A 208 19.22 5.00 1.74
CA THR A 208 18.42 5.55 0.64
C THR A 208 17.85 4.47 -0.25
N VAL A 209 18.62 3.43 -0.60
CA VAL A 209 18.11 2.26 -1.31
C VAL A 209 16.95 1.61 -0.54
N GLY A 210 17.12 1.36 0.76
CA GLY A 210 16.06 0.78 1.58
C GLY A 210 14.79 1.63 1.60
N ARG A 211 14.95 2.96 1.69
CA ARG A 211 13.83 3.90 1.61
C ARG A 211 13.17 3.89 0.23
N MET A 212 13.92 3.81 -0.87
CA MET A 212 13.37 3.79 -2.22
C MET A 212 12.62 2.48 -2.53
N TYR A 213 13.11 1.33 -2.06
CA TYR A 213 12.34 0.07 -2.16
C TYR A 213 11.00 0.16 -1.41
N PHE A 214 10.98 0.81 -0.24
CA PHE A 214 9.77 1.05 0.52
C PHE A 214 8.82 2.01 -0.22
N GLU A 215 9.31 3.20 -0.58
CA GLU A 215 8.51 4.30 -1.10
C GLU A 215 8.03 4.08 -2.54
N LEU A 216 8.92 3.58 -3.40
CA LEU A 216 8.68 3.49 -4.84
C LEU A 216 8.08 2.13 -5.22
N LEU A 217 8.63 1.05 -4.69
CA LEU A 217 8.24 -0.30 -5.12
C LEU A 217 7.35 -1.04 -4.12
N GLN A 218 7.19 -0.54 -2.90
CA GLN A 218 6.55 -1.25 -1.78
C GLN A 218 7.11 -2.67 -1.59
N ASP A 219 8.39 -2.86 -1.91
CA ASP A 219 9.12 -4.12 -1.69
C ASP A 219 9.58 -4.14 -0.22
N TYR A 220 8.63 -4.36 0.69
CA TYR A 220 8.88 -4.35 2.14
C TYR A 220 9.96 -5.34 2.60
N PRO A 221 10.08 -6.58 2.06
CA PRO A 221 11.18 -7.48 2.40
C PRO A 221 12.55 -6.86 2.08
N ARG A 222 12.73 -6.35 0.85
CA ARG A 222 14.01 -5.77 0.41
C ARG A 222 14.29 -4.42 1.07
N ALA A 223 13.26 -3.61 1.30
CA ALA A 223 13.37 -2.39 2.08
C ALA A 223 13.89 -2.66 3.49
N ALA A 224 13.30 -3.63 4.20
CA ALA A 224 13.76 -4.04 5.52
C ALA A 224 15.21 -4.53 5.48
N PHE A 225 15.58 -5.35 4.49
CA PHE A 225 16.96 -5.82 4.32
C PHE A 225 17.97 -4.67 4.27
N TRP A 226 17.72 -3.68 3.41
CA TRP A 226 18.63 -2.54 3.27
C TRP A 226 18.61 -1.59 4.48
N LEU A 227 17.45 -1.42 5.13
CA LEU A 227 17.35 -0.61 6.35
C LEU A 227 18.04 -1.27 7.55
N GLU A 228 17.92 -2.59 7.71
CA GLU A 228 18.68 -3.38 8.70
C GLU A 228 20.19 -3.28 8.43
N LYS A 229 20.60 -3.49 7.17
CA LYS A 229 22.01 -3.34 6.76
C LYS A 229 22.55 -1.92 6.98
N GLY A 230 21.70 -0.92 6.80
CA GLY A 230 22.00 0.48 7.08
C GLY A 230 22.09 0.85 8.55
N LYS A 231 21.78 -0.09 9.46
CA LYS A 231 21.77 0.07 10.93
C LYS A 231 20.95 1.28 11.37
N VAL A 232 19.74 1.42 10.82
CA VAL A 232 18.86 2.55 11.13
C VAL A 232 18.47 2.54 12.61
N ALA A 233 18.59 3.70 13.27
CA ALA A 233 18.18 3.84 14.66
C ALA A 233 16.66 3.98 14.76
N ALA A 234 16.05 3.36 15.77
CA ALA A 234 14.59 3.24 15.91
C ALA A 234 13.88 4.60 16.10
N ASP A 235 14.59 5.59 16.64
CA ASP A 235 14.15 6.96 16.89
C ASP A 235 14.27 7.89 15.67
N THR A 236 14.68 7.35 14.51
CA THR A 236 14.77 8.09 13.24
C THR A 236 13.58 7.78 12.33
N PRO A 237 13.29 8.63 11.31
CA PRO A 237 12.27 8.30 10.31
C PRO A 237 12.50 6.95 9.62
N ALA A 238 13.76 6.58 9.40
CA ALA A 238 14.14 5.31 8.77
C ALA A 238 13.90 4.12 9.71
N GLY A 239 14.09 4.30 11.02
CA GLY A 239 13.73 3.31 12.04
C GLY A 239 12.22 3.04 12.08
N VAL A 240 11.39 4.08 12.01
CA VAL A 240 9.93 3.93 11.89
C VAL A 240 9.55 3.23 10.59
N THR A 241 10.26 3.52 9.48
CA THR A 241 10.04 2.84 8.20
C THR A 241 10.37 1.35 8.29
N LEU A 242 11.45 0.98 9.00
CA LEU A 242 11.79 -0.43 9.25
C LEU A 242 10.72 -1.13 10.13
N ALA A 243 10.23 -0.45 11.17
CA ALA A 243 9.12 -0.96 11.97
C ALA A 243 7.87 -1.21 11.11
N GLU A 244 7.58 -0.30 10.19
CA GLU A 244 6.48 -0.48 9.24
C GLU A 244 6.72 -1.67 8.31
N CYS A 245 7.93 -1.86 7.80
CA CYS A 245 8.24 -3.04 6.98
C CYS A 245 7.92 -4.33 7.74
N TYR A 246 8.30 -4.45 9.01
CA TYR A 246 7.96 -5.63 9.81
C TYR A 246 6.45 -5.85 9.97
N TRP A 247 5.69 -4.77 10.21
CA TRP A 247 4.24 -4.85 10.30
C TRP A 247 3.62 -5.27 8.96
N ARG A 248 4.04 -4.68 7.84
CA ARG A 248 3.60 -5.02 6.48
C ARG A 248 3.95 -6.46 6.08
N LEU A 249 5.05 -6.98 6.62
CA LEU A 249 5.45 -8.39 6.48
C LEU A 249 4.67 -9.33 7.41
N GLY A 250 3.74 -8.83 8.22
CA GLY A 250 2.86 -9.64 9.05
C GLY A 250 3.35 -9.87 10.48
N SER A 251 4.42 -9.19 10.91
CA SER A 251 4.90 -9.26 12.29
C SER A 251 4.66 -7.96 13.05
N ARG A 252 3.46 -7.87 13.65
CA ARG A 252 3.12 -6.80 14.60
C ARG A 252 4.09 -6.77 15.77
N THR A 253 4.53 -7.93 16.26
CA THR A 253 5.46 -8.05 17.39
C THR A 253 6.79 -7.38 17.12
N MET A 254 7.41 -7.63 15.96
CA MET A 254 8.67 -7.00 15.59
C MET A 254 8.54 -5.47 15.45
N ALA A 255 7.44 -5.01 14.83
CA ALA A 255 7.13 -3.59 14.71
C ALA A 255 6.99 -2.92 16.09
N LEU A 256 6.15 -3.47 16.98
CA LEU A 256 5.94 -2.92 18.31
C LEU A 256 7.20 -2.94 19.18
N LYS A 257 8.10 -3.92 19.00
CA LYS A 257 9.40 -3.94 19.69
C LYS A 257 10.27 -2.72 19.33
N MET A 258 10.17 -2.22 18.10
CA MET A 258 10.83 -0.97 17.71
C MET A 258 10.10 0.27 18.25
N LEU A 259 8.77 0.22 18.33
CA LEU A 259 7.92 1.35 18.75
C LEU A 259 7.75 1.47 20.27
N LYS A 260 8.18 0.49 21.07
CA LYS A 260 8.20 0.57 22.54
C LYS A 260 9.51 1.20 23.04
N ARG A 261 9.76 2.47 22.70
CA ARG A 261 10.96 3.21 23.11
C ARG A 261 10.59 4.57 23.74
N PRO A 262 11.41 5.10 24.66
CA PRO A 262 11.14 6.39 25.31
C PRO A 262 11.13 7.57 24.33
N ALA A 263 11.97 7.51 23.30
CA ALA A 263 12.06 8.50 22.24
C ALA A 263 11.75 7.84 20.90
N LEU A 264 10.80 8.40 20.17
CA LEU A 264 10.41 7.97 18.83
C LEU A 264 10.30 9.20 17.93
N HIS A 265 10.62 9.03 16.65
CA HIS A 265 10.35 10.05 15.65
C HIS A 265 8.84 10.28 15.51
N GLN A 266 8.40 11.53 15.30
CA GLN A 266 6.98 11.90 15.20
C GLN A 266 6.16 11.09 14.17
N THR A 267 6.81 10.58 13.13
CA THR A 267 6.16 9.71 12.13
C THR A 267 5.64 8.39 12.72
N ALA A 268 6.13 7.97 13.89
CA ALA A 268 5.62 6.80 14.61
C ALA A 268 4.14 6.95 15.00
N ILE A 269 3.64 8.18 15.21
CA ILE A 269 2.23 8.43 15.53
C ILE A 269 1.32 7.85 14.44
N LYS A 270 1.66 8.08 13.16
CA LYS A 270 0.89 7.51 12.03
C LYS A 270 0.95 5.99 12.05
N LEU A 271 2.14 5.40 12.17
CA LEU A 271 2.28 3.94 12.14
C LEU A 271 1.52 3.27 13.30
N LEU A 272 1.59 3.84 14.51
CA LEU A 272 0.80 3.39 15.65
C LEU A 272 -0.70 3.44 15.35
N GLY A 273 -1.18 4.56 14.79
CA GLY A 273 -2.56 4.69 14.34
C GLY A 273 -2.94 3.63 13.29
N ASP A 274 -2.05 3.37 12.33
CA ASP A 274 -2.27 2.40 11.25
C ASP A 274 -2.38 0.96 11.76
N MET A 275 -1.59 0.63 12.78
CA MET A 275 -1.57 -0.66 13.48
C MET A 275 -2.71 -0.84 14.48
N GLY A 276 -3.56 0.18 14.68
CA GLY A 276 -4.65 0.18 15.66
C GLY A 276 -4.22 0.51 17.09
N GLU A 277 -2.98 0.94 17.31
CA GLU A 277 -2.48 1.43 18.61
C GLU A 277 -2.93 2.87 18.87
N THR A 278 -4.24 3.14 18.72
CA THR A 278 -4.80 4.49 18.69
C THR A 278 -4.50 5.28 19.96
N ASP A 279 -4.62 4.67 21.13
CA ASP A 279 -4.37 5.37 22.40
C ASP A 279 -2.88 5.71 22.59
N GLN A 280 -1.97 4.85 22.11
CA GLN A 280 -0.54 5.16 22.12
C GLN A 280 -0.20 6.28 21.13
N ALA A 281 -0.79 6.25 19.93
CA ALA A 281 -0.66 7.33 18.95
C ALA A 281 -1.14 8.67 19.54
N LEU A 282 -2.28 8.67 20.24
CA LEU A 282 -2.82 9.86 20.92
C LEU A 282 -1.92 10.35 22.05
N ALA A 283 -1.40 9.45 22.89
CA ALA A 283 -0.48 9.83 23.96
C ALA A 283 0.79 10.50 23.41
N MET A 284 1.35 9.91 22.34
CA MET A 284 2.53 10.47 21.68
C MET A 284 2.23 11.81 21.01
N ALA A 285 1.10 11.95 20.31
CA ALA A 285 0.67 13.20 19.71
C ALA A 285 0.46 14.31 20.75
N LYS A 286 -0.19 14.01 21.88
CA LYS A 286 -0.35 14.97 22.99
C LYS A 286 0.99 15.44 23.54
N SER A 287 1.97 14.53 23.66
CA SER A 287 3.33 14.89 24.10
C SER A 287 3.99 15.84 23.10
N LEU A 288 3.93 15.53 21.81
CA LEU A 288 4.48 16.37 20.74
C LEU A 288 3.80 17.74 20.67
N ALA A 289 2.48 17.80 20.87
CA ALA A 289 1.69 19.03 20.84
C ALA A 289 2.00 20.02 21.98
N ARG A 290 2.76 19.61 23.02
CA ARG A 290 3.24 20.52 24.06
C ARG A 290 4.17 21.60 23.50
N ASN A 291 4.84 21.33 22.39
CA ASN A 291 5.55 22.35 21.63
C ASN A 291 4.56 23.00 20.64
N PRO A 292 4.27 24.31 20.77
CA PRO A 292 3.32 25.00 19.91
C PRO A 292 3.65 24.92 18.41
N GLN A 293 4.92 24.81 18.04
CA GLN A 293 5.36 24.70 16.65
C GLN A 293 4.95 23.36 16.01
N PHE A 294 4.81 22.31 16.80
CA PHE A 294 4.41 20.97 16.34
C PHE A 294 2.94 20.65 16.62
N ALA A 295 2.22 21.48 17.38
CA ALA A 295 0.83 21.25 17.76
C ALA A 295 -0.09 21.01 16.56
N GLY A 296 0.07 21.77 15.47
CA GLY A 296 -0.72 21.57 14.24
C GLY A 296 -0.50 20.21 13.59
N GLU A 297 0.76 19.75 13.53
CA GLU A 297 1.09 18.44 12.96
C GLU A 297 0.66 17.30 13.87
N ALA A 298 0.93 17.42 15.17
CA ALA A 298 0.55 16.43 16.17
C ALA A 298 -0.96 16.20 16.22
N ASN A 299 -1.76 17.27 16.24
CA ASN A 299 -3.22 17.17 16.25
C ASN A 299 -3.76 16.60 14.94
N MET A 300 -3.13 16.89 13.81
CA MET A 300 -3.49 16.29 12.53
C MET A 300 -3.26 14.76 12.55
N LEU A 301 -2.09 14.31 13.03
CA LEU A 301 -1.78 12.88 13.13
C LEU A 301 -2.69 12.15 14.13
N ALA A 302 -3.03 12.80 15.25
CA ALA A 302 -4.02 12.29 16.21
C ALA A 302 -5.41 12.12 15.57
N ALA A 303 -5.86 13.13 14.81
CA ALA A 303 -7.14 13.09 14.11
C ALA A 303 -7.18 11.98 13.05
N ASP A 304 -6.09 11.80 12.29
CA ASP A 304 -5.96 10.73 11.30
C ASP A 304 -6.05 9.34 11.98
N ALA A 305 -5.36 9.14 13.10
CA ALA A 305 -5.40 7.88 13.86
C ALA A 305 -6.80 7.59 14.44
N LEU A 306 -7.47 8.61 14.99
CA LEU A 306 -8.84 8.49 15.51
C LEU A 306 -9.85 8.15 14.41
N ARG A 307 -9.75 8.84 13.26
CA ARG A 307 -10.59 8.58 12.08
C ARG A 307 -10.44 7.14 11.61
N ARG A 308 -9.20 6.63 11.54
CA ARG A 308 -8.94 5.25 11.15
C ARG A 308 -9.56 4.24 12.14
N ALA A 309 -9.56 4.57 13.42
CA ALA A 309 -10.17 3.76 14.47
C ALA A 309 -11.71 3.88 14.54
N GLY A 310 -12.34 4.64 13.64
CA GLY A 310 -13.79 4.90 13.67
C GLY A 310 -14.25 5.83 14.79
N ARG A 311 -13.33 6.45 15.53
CA ARG A 311 -13.60 7.41 16.62
C ARG A 311 -13.84 8.81 16.06
N ASN A 312 -14.84 8.92 15.18
CA ASN A 312 -15.05 10.07 14.30
C ASN A 312 -15.32 11.39 15.04
N ASP A 313 -16.11 11.37 16.12
CA ASP A 313 -16.38 12.58 16.91
C ASP A 313 -15.11 13.15 17.54
N GLU A 314 -14.21 12.27 17.98
CA GLU A 314 -12.92 12.69 18.50
C GLU A 314 -12.02 13.21 17.39
N ALA A 315 -11.99 12.53 16.25
CA ALA A 315 -11.23 12.97 15.08
C ALA A 315 -11.64 14.39 14.66
N ILE A 316 -12.93 14.69 14.59
CA ILE A 316 -13.46 16.03 14.28
C ILE A 316 -12.95 17.07 15.28
N ARG A 317 -12.93 16.76 16.60
CA ARG A 317 -12.38 17.67 17.61
C ARG A 317 -10.90 17.97 17.37
N TYR A 318 -10.07 16.95 17.10
CA TYR A 318 -8.64 17.16 16.83
C TYR A 318 -8.39 17.90 15.52
N TYR A 319 -9.15 17.63 14.45
CA TYR A 319 -9.09 18.47 13.24
C TYR A 319 -9.48 19.92 13.54
N GLY A 320 -10.48 20.14 14.41
CA GLY A 320 -10.85 21.48 14.88
C GLY A 320 -9.68 22.22 15.55
N LEU A 321 -8.88 21.54 16.37
CA LEU A 321 -7.67 22.10 16.97
C LEU A 321 -6.63 22.51 15.91
N VAL A 322 -6.50 21.74 14.82
CA VAL A 322 -5.63 22.13 13.69
C VAL A 322 -6.13 23.40 13.02
N VAL A 323 -7.44 23.52 12.79
CA VAL A 323 -8.06 24.70 12.16
C VAL A 323 -7.86 25.96 13.01
N GLN A 324 -7.96 25.82 14.34
CA GLN A 324 -7.79 26.91 15.30
C GLN A 324 -6.33 27.28 15.57
N ASN A 325 -5.36 26.40 15.25
CA ASN A 325 -3.95 26.66 15.52
C ASN A 325 -3.42 27.89 14.75
N GLY A 326 -2.75 28.80 15.46
CA GLY A 326 -2.06 29.96 14.86
C GLY A 326 -0.56 29.74 14.62
N ASN A 327 0.02 28.68 15.19
CA ASN A 327 1.47 28.47 15.22
C ASN A 327 1.91 27.48 14.15
N PHE A 328 2.25 27.99 12.97
CA PHE A 328 2.84 27.23 11.88
C PHE A 328 4.10 27.91 11.37
N ARG A 329 5.02 27.13 10.80
CA ARG A 329 6.32 27.63 10.31
C ARG A 329 6.22 28.67 9.20
N ASN A 330 5.16 28.65 8.39
CA ASN A 330 4.88 29.63 7.34
C ASN A 330 3.41 29.54 6.88
N LYS A 331 2.96 30.52 6.08
CA LYS A 331 1.56 30.65 5.66
C LYS A 331 1.09 29.53 4.73
N GLU A 332 1.94 29.10 3.80
CA GLU A 332 1.61 28.00 2.88
C GLU A 332 1.36 26.69 3.65
N TYR A 333 2.22 26.41 4.62
CA TYR A 333 2.12 25.24 5.49
C TYR A 333 0.87 25.31 6.39
N GLU A 334 0.57 26.47 6.97
CA GLU A 334 -0.69 26.71 7.69
C GLU A 334 -1.91 26.42 6.81
N ASN A 335 -1.95 27.02 5.62
CA ASN A 335 -3.09 26.89 4.71
C ASN A 335 -3.33 25.42 4.32
N ARG A 336 -2.24 24.67 4.04
CA ARG A 336 -2.31 23.25 3.72
C ARG A 336 -2.90 22.42 4.86
N PHE A 337 -2.41 22.61 6.09
CA PHE A 337 -2.90 21.88 7.26
C PHE A 337 -4.36 22.23 7.58
N LYS A 338 -4.72 23.52 7.57
CA LYS A 338 -6.10 23.96 7.85
C LYS A 338 -7.07 23.50 6.77
N SER A 339 -6.68 23.59 5.50
CA SER A 339 -7.50 23.09 4.38
C SER A 339 -7.74 21.59 4.50
N ARG A 340 -6.67 20.80 4.70
CA ARG A 340 -6.78 19.35 4.92
C ARG A 340 -7.68 19.00 6.10
N ALA A 341 -7.55 19.71 7.22
CA ALA A 341 -8.37 19.47 8.41
C ALA A 341 -9.86 19.78 8.15
N ARG A 342 -10.18 20.90 7.51
CA ARG A 342 -11.57 21.26 7.14
C ARG A 342 -12.18 20.23 6.21
N GLU A 343 -11.46 19.81 5.18
CA GLU A 343 -11.97 18.80 4.25
C GLU A 343 -12.12 17.42 4.89
N SER A 344 -11.25 17.05 5.84
CA SER A 344 -11.44 15.81 6.60
C SER A 344 -12.66 15.88 7.51
N ILE A 345 -12.94 17.03 8.14
CA ILE A 345 -14.19 17.24 8.90
C ILE A 345 -15.39 17.12 7.99
N GLU A 346 -15.38 17.82 6.85
CA GLU A 346 -16.46 17.76 5.85
C GLU A 346 -16.68 16.32 5.37
N ALA A 347 -15.62 15.60 5.00
CA ALA A 347 -15.73 14.22 4.55
C ALA A 347 -16.31 13.28 5.62
N LEU A 348 -15.99 13.51 6.91
CA LEU A 348 -16.59 12.76 8.02
C LEU A 348 -18.09 13.08 8.18
N GLN A 349 -18.47 14.36 8.07
CA GLN A 349 -19.86 14.79 8.12
C GLN A 349 -20.69 14.28 6.94
N LEU A 350 -20.06 14.15 5.76
CA LEU A 350 -20.69 13.61 4.56
C LEU A 350 -20.76 12.07 4.56
N SER A 351 -20.15 11.38 5.52
CA SER A 351 -19.98 9.91 5.46
C SER A 351 -21.30 9.13 5.36
N ASP A 352 -22.39 9.63 5.95
CA ASP A 352 -23.73 9.03 5.84
C ASP A 352 -24.37 9.18 4.46
N ARG A 353 -24.02 10.27 3.76
CA ARG A 353 -24.46 10.60 2.39
C ARG A 353 -23.54 10.01 1.33
N ALA A 354 -22.27 9.79 1.66
CA ALA A 354 -21.27 9.18 0.79
C ALA A 354 -21.33 7.63 0.80
N GLN A 355 -22.53 7.05 0.99
CA GLN A 355 -22.76 5.61 0.87
C GLN A 355 -23.16 5.30 -0.58
N VAL A 356 -22.34 4.51 -1.28
CA VAL A 356 -22.56 4.19 -2.72
C VAL A 356 -23.96 3.66 -2.99
N SER A 357 -24.55 2.92 -2.05
CA SER A 357 -25.92 2.39 -2.13
C SER A 357 -27.01 3.46 -2.20
N LYS A 358 -26.73 4.69 -1.75
CA LYS A 358 -27.64 5.84 -1.77
C LYS A 358 -27.38 6.81 -2.91
N VAL A 359 -26.39 6.52 -3.75
CA VAL A 359 -26.01 7.38 -4.87
C VAL A 359 -26.74 6.91 -6.13
N ALA A 360 -27.26 7.86 -6.91
CA ALA A 360 -27.87 7.59 -8.20
C ALA A 360 -26.82 7.12 -9.22
N ASP A 361 -27.27 6.40 -10.24
CA ASP A 361 -26.41 6.07 -11.37
C ASP A 361 -25.99 7.35 -12.10
N GLY A 362 -24.71 7.46 -12.42
CA GLY A 362 -24.16 8.67 -13.02
C GLY A 362 -22.64 8.80 -12.86
N SER A 363 -22.11 9.89 -13.42
CA SER A 363 -20.72 10.29 -13.28
C SER A 363 -20.64 11.54 -12.43
N TYR A 364 -19.83 11.50 -11.37
CA TYR A 364 -19.68 12.58 -10.40
C TYR A 364 -18.23 13.00 -10.30
N GLN A 365 -18.00 14.26 -9.91
CA GLN A 365 -16.68 14.82 -9.72
C GLN A 365 -16.53 15.43 -8.34
N GLY A 366 -15.32 15.38 -7.81
CA GLY A 366 -14.97 16.00 -6.54
C GLY A 366 -13.52 16.43 -6.53
N SER A 367 -13.18 17.31 -5.60
CA SER A 367 -11.82 17.83 -5.43
C SER A 367 -11.42 17.85 -3.96
N GLY A 368 -10.16 17.55 -3.69
CA GLY A 368 -9.56 17.55 -2.36
C GLY A 368 -8.20 18.22 -2.35
N ALA A 369 -7.84 18.83 -1.23
CA ALA A 369 -6.57 19.50 -1.02
C ALA A 369 -5.43 18.47 -0.86
N GLY A 370 -4.60 18.36 -1.90
CA GLY A 370 -3.40 17.53 -1.93
C GLY A 370 -2.16 18.20 -1.34
N TYR A 371 -1.03 17.53 -1.48
CA TYR A 371 0.26 18.00 -1.00
C TYR A 371 0.79 19.20 -1.78
N SER A 372 0.62 19.20 -3.10
CA SER A 372 1.19 20.22 -4.00
C SER A 372 0.12 20.99 -4.77
N GLY A 373 -1.15 20.70 -4.54
CA GLY A 373 -2.28 21.37 -5.16
C GLY A 373 -3.55 20.55 -4.97
N ALA A 374 -4.64 20.96 -5.61
CA ALA A 374 -5.88 20.18 -5.61
C ALA A 374 -5.69 18.84 -6.35
N VAL A 375 -6.36 17.80 -5.88
CA VAL A 375 -6.52 16.50 -6.53
C VAL A 375 -7.97 16.35 -6.95
N ASN A 376 -8.20 16.26 -8.25
CA ASN A 376 -9.53 16.11 -8.84
C ASN A 376 -9.80 14.63 -9.11
N VAL A 377 -10.98 14.15 -8.69
CA VAL A 377 -11.42 12.78 -8.87
C VAL A 377 -12.75 12.75 -9.62
N SER A 378 -12.88 11.82 -10.55
CA SER A 378 -14.14 11.43 -11.17
C SER A 378 -14.51 10.01 -10.74
N ILE A 379 -15.79 9.78 -10.46
CA ILE A 379 -16.34 8.47 -10.15
C ILE A 379 -17.51 8.13 -11.07
N THR A 380 -17.70 6.84 -11.34
CA THR A 380 -18.87 6.33 -12.05
C THR A 380 -19.63 5.38 -11.14
N VAL A 381 -20.89 5.70 -10.87
CA VAL A 381 -21.83 4.85 -10.13
C VAL A 381 -22.80 4.20 -11.12
N LYS A 382 -22.96 2.89 -11.01
CA LYS A 382 -23.93 2.11 -11.78
C LYS A 382 -24.48 0.98 -10.94
N ASP A 383 -25.79 0.76 -10.99
CA ASP A 383 -26.49 -0.27 -10.21
C ASP A 383 -26.09 -0.21 -8.72
N HIS A 384 -26.02 1.02 -8.18
CA HIS A 384 -25.60 1.29 -6.79
C HIS A 384 -24.19 0.78 -6.42
N LYS A 385 -23.29 0.71 -7.40
CA LYS A 385 -21.88 0.32 -7.23
C LYS A 385 -20.94 1.30 -7.91
N LEU A 386 -19.78 1.53 -7.30
CA LEU A 386 -18.65 2.21 -7.93
C LEU A 386 -18.03 1.29 -8.97
N THR A 387 -18.12 1.70 -10.23
CA THR A 387 -17.51 1.00 -11.37
C THR A 387 -16.19 1.64 -11.80
N GLU A 388 -16.00 2.92 -11.47
CA GLU A 388 -14.76 3.65 -11.74
C GLU A 388 -14.49 4.69 -10.64
N VAL A 389 -13.21 4.85 -10.30
CA VAL A 389 -12.67 5.96 -9.49
C VAL A 389 -11.36 6.35 -10.17
N LYS A 390 -11.27 7.59 -10.65
CA LYS A 390 -10.12 8.06 -11.44
C LYS A 390 -9.68 9.44 -10.98
N VAL A 391 -8.38 9.61 -10.76
CA VAL A 391 -7.79 10.95 -10.62
C VAL A 391 -7.71 11.60 -12.02
N THR A 392 -8.40 12.72 -12.20
CA THR A 392 -8.50 13.41 -13.50
C THR A 392 -7.56 14.61 -13.63
N GLY A 393 -7.00 15.09 -12.52
CA GLY A 393 -5.98 16.13 -12.53
C GLY A 393 -5.39 16.35 -11.13
N HIS A 394 -4.08 16.55 -11.06
CA HIS A 394 -3.40 16.84 -9.81
C HIS A 394 -2.04 17.53 -10.07
N GLN A 395 -1.47 18.11 -9.02
CA GLN A 395 -0.10 18.65 -9.02
C GLN A 395 0.81 17.92 -8.03
N GLU A 396 0.34 16.77 -7.52
CA GLU A 396 1.02 16.02 -6.47
C GLU A 396 2.47 15.69 -6.78
N LYS A 397 3.31 15.94 -5.79
CA LYS A 397 4.72 15.52 -5.75
C LYS A 397 4.97 14.37 -4.77
N GLN A 398 3.94 14.01 -4.00
CA GLN A 398 3.96 12.84 -3.14
C GLN A 398 3.66 11.58 -3.97
N PHE A 399 4.40 10.52 -3.66
CA PHE A 399 4.47 9.24 -4.35
C PHE A 399 3.20 8.86 -5.14
N TYR A 400 3.33 8.78 -6.46
CA TYR A 400 2.22 8.54 -7.39
C TYR A 400 1.58 7.16 -7.20
N SER A 401 2.28 6.20 -6.59
CA SER A 401 1.69 4.91 -6.16
C SER A 401 0.46 5.09 -5.28
N ALA A 402 0.35 6.20 -4.54
CA ALA A 402 -0.81 6.51 -3.74
C ALA A 402 -2.07 6.77 -4.57
N ILE A 403 -1.93 7.26 -5.80
CA ILE A 403 -3.07 7.49 -6.69
C ILE A 403 -3.71 6.16 -7.06
N ASP A 404 -2.91 5.23 -7.60
CA ASP A 404 -3.39 3.93 -8.05
C ASP A 404 -3.86 3.05 -6.88
N ASP A 405 -3.10 3.03 -5.78
CA ASP A 405 -3.47 2.23 -4.61
C ASP A 405 -4.75 2.75 -3.95
N THR A 406 -4.86 4.07 -3.70
CA THR A 406 -6.02 4.65 -3.01
C THR A 406 -7.30 4.47 -3.84
N THR A 407 -7.26 4.78 -5.14
CA THR A 407 -8.42 4.59 -6.03
C THR A 407 -8.82 3.13 -6.15
N GLY A 408 -7.83 2.23 -6.28
CA GLY A 408 -8.05 0.78 -6.29
C GLY A 408 -8.65 0.25 -4.98
N GLN A 409 -8.23 0.76 -3.82
CA GLN A 409 -8.81 0.40 -2.53
C GLN A 409 -10.27 0.83 -2.42
N ILE A 410 -10.59 2.05 -2.84
CA ILE A 410 -11.97 2.57 -2.83
C ILE A 410 -12.87 1.70 -3.72
N LEU A 411 -12.41 1.36 -4.92
CA LEU A 411 -13.15 0.46 -5.83
C LEU A 411 -13.35 -0.94 -5.21
N ARG A 412 -12.34 -1.52 -4.58
CA ARG A 412 -12.48 -2.85 -3.95
C ARG A 412 -13.43 -2.82 -2.74
N LYS A 413 -13.36 -1.76 -1.92
CA LYS A 413 -14.15 -1.62 -0.70
C LYS A 413 -15.54 -1.05 -0.94
N GLN A 414 -15.80 -0.48 -2.11
CA GLN A 414 -17.04 0.23 -2.44
C GLN A 414 -17.38 1.31 -1.38
N SER A 415 -16.33 1.93 -0.83
CA SER A 415 -16.44 2.85 0.30
C SER A 415 -15.22 3.75 0.38
N VAL A 416 -15.41 4.95 0.90
CA VAL A 416 -14.33 5.89 1.29
C VAL A 416 -13.87 5.68 2.74
N GLN A 417 -14.49 4.75 3.46
CA GLN A 417 -14.14 4.40 4.83
C GLN A 417 -13.11 3.27 4.87
N GLY A 418 -12.29 3.27 5.93
CA GLY A 418 -11.30 2.23 6.16
C GLY A 418 -10.21 2.14 5.07
N ILE A 419 -9.99 3.19 4.28
CA ILE A 419 -8.92 3.24 3.28
C ILE A 419 -7.57 3.38 3.97
N ASP A 420 -6.63 2.50 3.63
CA ASP A 420 -5.28 2.55 4.15
C ASP A 420 -4.45 3.53 3.32
N ALA A 421 -4.12 4.68 3.89
CA ALA A 421 -3.35 5.69 3.17
C ALA A 421 -1.92 5.21 2.90
N THR A 422 -1.45 5.35 1.66
CA THR A 422 -0.09 4.96 1.27
C THR A 422 0.93 5.72 2.11
N SER A 423 1.83 4.98 2.76
CA SER A 423 2.81 5.55 3.66
C SER A 423 3.68 6.56 2.94
N ARG A 424 3.86 7.72 3.59
CA ARG A 424 4.58 8.90 3.07
C ARG A 424 3.90 9.64 1.91
N ALA A 425 2.72 9.20 1.49
CA ALA A 425 1.80 9.91 0.59
C ALA A 425 0.39 10.03 1.21
N THR A 426 0.33 10.22 2.53
CA THR A 426 -0.93 10.32 3.28
C THR A 426 -1.78 11.51 2.83
N ILE A 427 -1.15 12.65 2.51
CA ILE A 427 -1.90 13.85 2.11
C ILE A 427 -2.57 13.60 0.76
N THR A 428 -1.83 13.04 -0.22
CA THR A 428 -2.40 12.60 -1.51
C THR A 428 -3.52 11.59 -1.33
N SER A 429 -3.29 10.53 -0.55
CA SER A 429 -4.31 9.48 -0.30
C SER A 429 -5.57 10.09 0.32
N GLN A 430 -5.41 10.98 1.30
CA GLN A 430 -6.53 11.62 1.98
C GLN A 430 -7.28 12.61 1.07
N ALA A 431 -6.56 13.31 0.18
CA ALA A 431 -7.17 14.19 -0.82
C ALA A 431 -8.08 13.39 -1.77
N ILE A 432 -7.63 12.22 -2.24
CA ILE A 432 -8.42 11.32 -3.09
C ILE A 432 -9.66 10.80 -2.33
N VAL A 433 -9.50 10.39 -1.07
CA VAL A 433 -10.61 9.93 -0.22
C VAL A 433 -11.63 11.05 -0.01
N ASN A 434 -11.18 12.26 0.31
CA ASN A 434 -12.05 13.42 0.53
C ASN A 434 -12.75 13.85 -0.77
N ALA A 435 -12.02 13.89 -1.89
CA ALA A 435 -12.58 14.20 -3.22
C ALA A 435 -13.65 13.17 -3.62
N THR A 436 -13.41 11.89 -3.36
CA THR A 436 -14.36 10.82 -3.65
C THR A 436 -15.60 10.90 -2.76
N ALA A 437 -15.43 11.23 -1.47
CA ALA A 437 -16.56 11.43 -0.55
C ALA A 437 -17.47 12.58 -1.01
N LYS A 438 -16.88 13.70 -1.46
CA LYS A 438 -17.62 14.83 -2.04
C LYS A 438 -18.34 14.43 -3.34
N ALA A 439 -17.67 13.70 -4.23
CA ALA A 439 -18.27 13.22 -5.46
C ALA A 439 -19.48 12.29 -5.19
N LEU A 440 -19.34 11.32 -4.28
CA LEU A 440 -20.45 10.45 -3.86
C LEU A 440 -21.61 11.26 -3.27
N SER A 441 -21.31 12.21 -2.37
CA SER A 441 -22.34 13.03 -1.75
C SER A 441 -23.10 13.90 -2.75
N SER A 442 -22.48 14.31 -3.87
CA SER A 442 -23.16 15.11 -4.90
C SER A 442 -24.22 14.32 -5.69
N GLY A 443 -24.12 12.99 -5.68
CA GLY A 443 -25.10 12.09 -6.30
C GLY A 443 -26.04 11.41 -5.32
N ALA A 444 -25.97 11.75 -4.03
CA ALA A 444 -26.81 11.16 -2.99
C ALA A 444 -28.28 11.55 -3.22
N LYS A 445 -29.18 10.56 -3.09
CA LYS A 445 -30.64 10.75 -3.17
C LYS A 445 -31.26 11.08 -1.83
#